data_AF-A0A967AV32-F1
#
_entry.id   AF-A0A967AV32-F1
#
_cell.length_a   1.000
_cell.length_b   1.000
_cell.length_c   1.000
_cell.angle_alpha   90.00
_cell.angle_beta   90.00
_cell.angle_gamma   90.00
#
_symmetry.space_group_name_H-M   'P 1'
#
loop_
_entity.id
_entity.type
_entity.pdbx_description
1 polymer ?
#
loop_
_entity_poly.entity_id
_entity_poly.type
_entity_poly.pdbx_seq_one_letter_code
_entity_poly.pdbx_strand_id
1 'polypeptide(L)'
;MKGEEKSPAQEPTGARSSHWLQRLKDESWEAELLVSAIATFGTFQLFDVVFWATYRFIDLLPPKQYPLGYFIVISGLLAVSILVSMFVIHFFLRAFWVGLVGLNSVFPDYSLEDSAYSKIYTEKILSILPKQEETIQKVDELCSVIFAAAFCLLLIYAYLAITLSIYLFAFNVLSEYIPKELLLIPIGAIALLFIIQTVMGIVGNLKIFKENVIVQTWMYRIVRVGSMAMYGPLYKILLQITMTFGSNFKKKKPLIGLLLLFLFCGMVVSVVMGAKSDMVHLVRPDRFYKDTVYKEYYRNQNGDSGFLLTPEIDSDVIESKVLKLFIPIYGNERKYQEKICGPFEEDENRNQDENTRLIRAQYLDCYQQYNQIFVDEVRIRVDFIKQNHPETGQFGVICYLDTGQMNAGKNVLRVKKKFEKEVVSEWSIPFYLVPEASVSLSKD
;
A
#
# COMPACT_ATOMS: atom_id res chain seq x y z
N MET A 1 -27.75 -77.86 -6.10
CA MET A 1 -28.14 -77.04 -4.92
C MET A 1 -27.12 -75.92 -4.78
N LYS A 2 -27.60 -74.70 -4.66
CA LYS A 2 -26.86 -73.44 -4.48
C LYS A 2 -26.18 -73.34 -3.11
N GLY A 3 -25.16 -72.47 -3.02
CA GLY A 3 -24.70 -71.81 -1.78
C GLY A 3 -23.38 -72.39 -1.25
N GLU A 4 -22.36 -71.63 -0.85
CA GLU A 4 -22.26 -70.20 -0.53
C GLU A 4 -20.85 -69.70 -0.88
N GLU A 5 -20.76 -68.66 -1.71
CA GLU A 5 -19.53 -67.86 -1.86
C GLU A 5 -19.68 -66.66 -0.93
N LYS A 6 -18.86 -66.61 0.13
CA LYS A 6 -18.82 -65.48 1.06
C LYS A 6 -18.28 -64.25 0.31
N SER A 7 -19.18 -63.33 0.03
CA SER A 7 -18.88 -61.96 -0.42
C SER A 7 -17.88 -61.28 0.53
N PRO A 8 -16.80 -60.64 0.02
CA PRO A 8 -15.96 -59.82 0.87
C PRO A 8 -16.77 -58.59 1.29
N ALA A 9 -16.85 -58.39 2.61
CA ALA A 9 -17.48 -57.23 3.22
C ALA A 9 -16.91 -55.95 2.59
N GLN A 10 -17.78 -55.18 1.93
CA GLN A 10 -17.47 -53.81 1.53
C GLN A 10 -17.21 -53.01 2.80
N GLU A 11 -15.94 -52.67 3.06
CA GLU A 11 -15.60 -51.60 3.99
C GLU A 11 -16.32 -50.32 3.57
N PRO A 12 -16.92 -49.57 4.50
CA PRO A 12 -17.67 -48.37 4.17
C PRO A 12 -16.73 -47.32 3.56
N THR A 13 -17.06 -46.88 2.34
CA THR A 13 -16.33 -45.89 1.54
C THR A 13 -16.07 -44.55 2.25
N GLY A 14 -16.74 -44.28 3.38
CA GLY A 14 -16.50 -43.12 4.26
C GLY A 14 -15.26 -43.22 5.16
N ALA A 15 -14.76 -44.41 5.49
CA ALA A 15 -13.58 -44.55 6.34
C ALA A 15 -12.28 -44.22 5.58
N ARG A 16 -12.19 -44.69 4.32
CA ARG A 16 -11.05 -44.42 3.44
C ARG A 16 -10.97 -42.94 3.05
N SER A 17 -12.11 -42.23 2.96
CA SER A 17 -12.17 -40.79 2.66
C SER A 17 -11.71 -39.90 3.83
N SER A 18 -11.98 -40.31 5.07
CA SER A 18 -11.51 -39.59 6.25
C SER A 18 -9.98 -39.69 6.41
N HIS A 19 -9.42 -40.88 6.19
CA HIS A 19 -8.01 -41.16 6.42
C HIS A 19 -7.07 -40.46 5.41
N TRP A 20 -7.44 -40.33 4.13
CA TRP A 20 -6.60 -39.59 3.17
C TRP A 20 -6.56 -38.09 3.50
N LEU A 21 -7.70 -37.52 3.91
CA LEU A 21 -7.80 -36.10 4.24
C LEU A 21 -7.00 -35.80 5.52
N GLN A 22 -7.08 -36.70 6.50
CA GLN A 22 -6.27 -36.61 7.71
C GLN A 22 -4.78 -36.69 7.39
N ARG A 23 -4.35 -37.66 6.57
CA ARG A 23 -2.94 -37.79 6.15
C ARG A 23 -2.44 -36.55 5.41
N LEU A 24 -3.21 -36.02 4.47
CA LEU A 24 -2.85 -34.79 3.77
C LEU A 24 -2.74 -33.60 4.72
N LYS A 25 -3.62 -33.51 5.72
CA LYS A 25 -3.51 -32.49 6.77
C LYS A 25 -2.20 -32.66 7.54
N ASP A 26 -1.88 -33.88 7.94
CA ASP A 26 -0.68 -34.19 8.74
C ASP A 26 0.61 -33.95 7.94
N GLU A 27 0.59 -34.11 6.61
CA GLU A 27 1.72 -33.82 5.70
C GLU A 27 1.72 -32.36 5.18
N SER A 28 0.64 -31.60 5.39
CA SER A 28 0.50 -30.24 4.84
C SER A 28 1.41 -29.19 5.49
N TRP A 29 2.03 -29.51 6.62
CA TRP A 29 2.82 -28.54 7.38
C TRP A 29 4.04 -28.03 6.62
N GLU A 30 4.69 -28.86 5.80
CA GLU A 30 5.84 -28.48 4.98
C GLU A 30 5.43 -27.45 3.92
N ALA A 31 4.35 -27.74 3.19
CA ALA A 31 3.80 -26.85 2.18
C ALA A 31 3.27 -25.55 2.81
N GLU A 32 2.60 -25.64 3.96
CA GLU A 32 2.12 -24.46 4.70
C GLU A 32 3.27 -23.56 5.13
N LEU A 33 4.37 -24.12 5.65
CA LEU A 33 5.54 -23.35 6.07
C LEU A 33 6.20 -22.65 4.89
N LEU A 34 6.41 -23.36 3.77
CA LEU A 34 7.00 -22.80 2.55
C LEU A 34 6.13 -21.68 1.98
N VAL A 35 4.83 -21.92 1.81
CA VAL A 35 3.88 -20.93 1.27
C VAL A 35 3.79 -19.73 2.20
N SER A 36 3.80 -19.92 3.51
CA SER A 36 3.73 -18.83 4.49
C SER A 36 4.99 -17.98 4.49
N ALA A 37 6.18 -18.57 4.34
CA ALA A 37 7.43 -17.82 4.22
C ALA A 37 7.43 -16.95 2.95
N ILE A 38 7.05 -17.53 1.80
CA ILE A 38 6.93 -16.80 0.53
C ILE A 38 5.87 -15.70 0.62
N ALA A 39 4.70 -15.99 1.20
CA ALA A 39 3.62 -15.03 1.36
C ALA A 39 4.01 -13.89 2.33
N THR A 40 4.73 -14.20 3.41
CA THR A 40 5.25 -13.18 4.34
C THR A 40 6.19 -12.24 3.61
N PHE A 41 7.19 -12.78 2.90
CA PHE A 41 8.14 -11.97 2.13
C PHE A 41 7.44 -11.15 1.04
N GLY A 42 6.53 -11.77 0.28
CA GLY A 42 5.78 -11.08 -0.78
C GLY A 42 4.88 -9.96 -0.23
N THR A 43 4.28 -10.14 0.95
CA THR A 43 3.41 -9.12 1.55
C THR A 43 4.18 -7.93 2.09
N PHE A 44 5.43 -8.10 2.54
CA PHE A 44 6.30 -6.96 2.86
C PHE A 44 6.61 -6.09 1.64
N GLN A 45 6.83 -6.68 0.46
CA GLN A 45 7.07 -5.92 -0.77
C GLN A 45 5.85 -5.09 -1.22
N LEU A 46 4.65 -5.44 -0.75
CA LEU A 46 3.45 -4.65 -1.08
C LEU A 46 3.49 -3.24 -0.47
N PHE A 47 4.29 -2.98 0.57
CA PHE A 47 4.48 -1.62 1.07
C PHE A 47 5.11 -0.72 0.00
N ASP A 48 6.13 -1.21 -0.70
CA ASP A 48 6.78 -0.47 -1.79
C ASP A 48 5.80 -0.19 -2.93
N VAL A 49 4.89 -1.12 -3.22
CA VAL A 49 3.81 -0.92 -4.21
C VAL A 49 2.85 0.19 -3.76
N VAL A 50 2.51 0.26 -2.47
CA VAL A 50 1.67 1.33 -1.91
C VAL A 50 2.39 2.69 -1.97
N PHE A 51 3.68 2.75 -1.65
CA PHE A 51 4.48 3.98 -1.75
C PHE A 51 4.62 4.43 -3.21
N TRP A 52 4.92 3.50 -4.12
CA TRP A 52 4.93 3.76 -5.55
C TRP A 52 3.58 4.29 -6.04
N ALA A 53 2.46 3.70 -5.62
CA ALA A 53 1.13 4.18 -5.98
C ALA A 53 0.87 5.60 -5.45
N THR A 54 1.37 5.91 -4.25
CA THR A 54 1.32 7.27 -3.68
C THR A 54 2.00 8.27 -4.59
N TYR A 55 3.25 8.01 -5.01
CA TYR A 55 3.97 8.88 -5.94
C TYR A 55 3.27 9.02 -7.29
N ARG A 56 2.71 7.93 -7.82
CA ARG A 56 1.91 7.99 -9.06
C ARG A 56 0.66 8.84 -8.92
N PHE A 57 -0.01 8.80 -7.77
CA PHE A 57 -1.16 9.66 -7.55
C PHE A 57 -0.77 11.13 -7.40
N ILE A 58 0.33 11.44 -6.71
CA ILE A 58 0.85 12.82 -6.62
C ILE A 58 1.24 13.34 -8.01
N ASP A 59 1.92 12.51 -8.80
CA ASP A 59 2.41 12.89 -10.14
C ASP A 59 1.27 13.06 -11.16
N LEU A 60 0.26 12.18 -11.15
CA LEU A 60 -0.73 12.09 -12.23
C LEU A 60 -2.10 12.70 -11.90
N LEU A 61 -2.54 12.67 -10.64
CA LEU A 61 -3.88 13.17 -10.30
C LEU A 61 -3.86 14.70 -10.23
N PRO A 62 -4.88 15.40 -10.73
CA PRO A 62 -5.08 16.81 -10.39
C PRO A 62 -5.27 16.97 -8.87
N PRO A 63 -4.82 18.07 -8.24
CA PRO A 63 -4.97 18.29 -6.80
C PRO A 63 -6.40 18.12 -6.26
N LYS A 64 -7.42 18.45 -7.06
CA LYS A 64 -8.85 18.24 -6.72
C LYS A 64 -9.21 16.77 -6.48
N GLN A 65 -8.44 15.83 -7.02
CA GLN A 65 -8.64 14.39 -6.90
C GLN A 65 -7.71 13.75 -5.85
N TYR A 66 -6.82 14.52 -5.20
CA TYR A 66 -5.93 13.97 -4.18
C TYR A 66 -6.66 13.28 -3.01
N PRO A 67 -7.81 13.76 -2.50
CA PRO A 67 -8.53 13.05 -1.45
C PRO A 67 -8.95 11.62 -1.83
N LEU A 68 -9.25 11.39 -3.12
CA LEU A 68 -9.54 10.06 -3.64
C LEU A 68 -8.28 9.20 -3.67
N GLY A 69 -7.16 9.74 -4.17
CA GLY A 69 -5.86 9.08 -4.13
C GLY A 69 -5.46 8.68 -2.72
N TYR A 70 -5.61 9.59 -1.76
CA TYR A 70 -5.37 9.32 -0.34
C TYR A 70 -6.23 8.18 0.18
N PHE A 71 -7.54 8.19 -0.09
CA PHE A 71 -8.45 7.13 0.36
C PHE A 71 -8.04 5.75 -0.17
N ILE A 72 -7.59 5.68 -1.43
CA ILE A 72 -7.11 4.43 -2.04
C ILE A 72 -5.81 3.97 -1.35
N VAL A 73 -4.84 4.88 -1.17
CA VAL A 73 -3.55 4.57 -0.56
C VAL A 73 -3.69 4.14 0.90
N ILE A 74 -4.44 4.88 1.73
CA ILE A 74 -4.61 4.55 3.14
C ILE A 74 -5.36 3.22 3.32
N SER A 75 -6.35 2.94 2.48
CA SER A 75 -7.08 1.68 2.49
C SER A 75 -6.17 0.51 2.06
N GLY A 76 -5.37 0.71 1.01
CA GLY A 76 -4.36 -0.25 0.56
C GLY A 76 -3.31 -0.52 1.64
N LEU A 77 -2.80 0.53 2.28
CA LEU A 77 -1.83 0.43 3.36
C LEU A 77 -2.38 -0.35 4.55
N LEU A 78 -3.62 -0.08 4.96
CA LEU A 78 -4.28 -0.81 6.04
C LEU A 78 -4.48 -2.28 5.67
N ALA A 79 -4.92 -2.58 4.45
CA ALA A 79 -5.11 -3.94 3.96
C ALA A 79 -3.79 -4.74 3.96
N VAL A 80 -2.71 -4.16 3.42
CA VAL A 80 -1.37 -4.76 3.44
C VAL A 80 -0.87 -4.95 4.87
N SER A 81 -1.05 -3.96 5.74
CA SER A 81 -0.59 -4.02 7.13
C SER A 81 -1.28 -5.11 7.95
N ILE A 82 -2.59 -5.30 7.76
CA ILE A 82 -3.34 -6.40 8.38
C ILE A 82 -2.81 -7.74 7.86
N LEU A 83 -2.61 -7.86 6.54
CA LEU A 83 -2.16 -9.10 5.92
C LEU A 83 -0.74 -9.50 6.38
N VAL A 84 0.19 -8.54 6.41
CA VAL A 84 1.55 -8.73 6.95
C VAL A 84 1.47 -9.16 8.41
N SER A 85 0.64 -8.50 9.23
CA SER A 85 0.49 -8.86 10.65
C SER A 85 0.00 -10.30 10.81
N MET A 86 -0.97 -10.74 9.98
CA MET A 86 -1.48 -12.11 10.02
C MET A 86 -0.41 -13.14 9.65
N PHE A 87 0.33 -12.92 8.57
CA PHE A 87 1.39 -13.85 8.13
C PHE A 87 2.57 -13.89 9.10
N VAL A 88 2.96 -12.76 9.68
CA VAL A 88 4.02 -12.70 10.70
C VAL A 88 3.61 -13.46 11.96
N ILE A 89 2.40 -13.23 12.47
CA ILE A 89 1.91 -13.95 13.67
C ILE A 89 1.76 -15.44 13.36
N HIS A 90 1.24 -15.81 12.19
CA HIS A 90 1.19 -17.20 11.74
C HIS A 90 2.57 -17.85 11.72
N PHE A 91 3.56 -17.18 11.14
CA PHE A 91 4.93 -17.68 11.04
C PHE A 91 5.55 -17.94 12.43
N PHE A 92 5.39 -17.01 13.36
CA PHE A 92 5.86 -17.20 14.75
C PHE A 92 5.15 -18.35 15.46
N LEU A 93 3.82 -18.48 15.30
CA LEU A 93 3.07 -19.59 15.88
C LEU A 93 3.50 -20.93 15.29
N ARG A 94 3.82 -20.99 13.99
CA ARG A 94 4.31 -22.20 13.34
C ARG A 94 5.72 -22.57 13.81
N ALA A 95 6.61 -21.60 13.97
CA ALA A 95 7.93 -21.82 14.57
C ALA A 95 7.82 -22.33 16.02
N PHE A 96 6.91 -21.75 16.81
CA PHE A 96 6.60 -22.23 18.16
C PHE A 96 6.05 -23.66 18.15
N TRP A 97 5.14 -23.98 17.24
CA TRP A 97 4.62 -25.34 17.06
C TRP A 97 5.72 -26.35 16.73
N VAL A 98 6.63 -26.04 15.80
CA VAL A 98 7.77 -26.90 15.46
C VAL A 98 8.64 -27.14 16.70
N GLY A 99 8.87 -26.10 17.51
CA GLY A 99 9.59 -26.22 18.78
C GLY A 99 8.89 -27.15 19.77
N LEU A 100 7.56 -27.06 19.93
CA LEU A 100 6.78 -27.95 20.81
C LEU A 100 6.80 -29.41 20.34
N VAL A 101 6.68 -29.65 19.03
CA VAL A 101 6.76 -30.99 18.44
C VAL A 101 8.16 -31.58 18.63
N GLY A 102 9.20 -30.78 18.40
CA GLY A 102 10.59 -31.17 18.65
C GLY A 102 10.84 -31.49 20.12
N LEU A 103 10.25 -30.71 21.04
CA LEU A 103 10.32 -31.01 22.47
C LEU A 103 9.58 -32.31 22.82
N ASN A 104 8.40 -32.53 22.26
CA ASN A 104 7.55 -33.69 22.54
C ASN A 104 8.17 -35.01 22.03
N SER A 105 9.01 -34.96 20.99
CA SER A 105 9.67 -36.15 20.46
C SER A 105 10.75 -36.70 21.40
N VAL A 106 11.38 -35.82 22.19
CA VAL A 106 12.43 -36.19 23.17
C VAL A 106 11.84 -36.31 24.58
N PHE A 107 10.93 -35.42 24.95
CA PHE A 107 10.25 -35.36 26.25
C PHE A 107 8.73 -35.36 26.03
N PRO A 108 8.08 -36.54 26.07
CA PRO A 108 6.67 -36.69 25.68
C PRO A 108 5.66 -35.92 26.55
N ASP A 109 5.94 -35.76 27.84
CA ASP A 109 5.14 -34.95 28.77
C ASP A 109 5.96 -34.62 30.02
N TYR A 110 5.37 -33.84 30.93
CA TYR A 110 6.02 -33.48 32.20
C TYR A 110 6.25 -34.69 33.12
N SER A 111 7.43 -34.80 33.74
CA SER A 111 7.73 -35.79 34.79
C SER A 111 7.68 -35.14 36.18
N LEU A 112 6.91 -35.76 37.09
CA LEU A 112 6.91 -35.39 38.52
C LEU A 112 8.12 -35.95 39.27
N GLU A 113 8.63 -37.10 38.84
CA GLU A 113 9.68 -37.84 39.52
C GLU A 113 11.08 -37.34 39.12
N ASP A 114 11.25 -36.98 37.85
CA ASP A 114 12.53 -36.51 37.28
C ASP A 114 12.62 -34.98 37.21
N SER A 115 11.79 -34.28 37.99
CA SER A 115 11.73 -32.82 37.96
C SER A 115 12.97 -32.19 38.60
N ALA A 116 13.57 -31.19 37.93
CA ALA A 116 14.64 -30.38 38.50
C ALA A 116 14.18 -29.45 39.65
N TYR A 117 12.86 -29.34 39.88
CA TYR A 117 12.26 -28.49 40.90
C TYR A 117 11.68 -29.32 42.06
N SER A 118 11.43 -28.67 43.20
CA SER A 118 10.79 -29.33 44.35
C SER A 118 9.42 -29.90 43.98
N LYS A 119 9.09 -31.09 44.48
CA LYS A 119 7.80 -31.77 44.23
C LYS A 119 6.57 -30.86 44.43
N ILE A 120 6.54 -30.08 45.52
CA ILE A 120 5.44 -29.17 45.84
C ILE A 120 5.27 -28.09 44.76
N TYR A 121 6.38 -27.55 44.25
CA TYR A 121 6.35 -26.55 43.18
C TYR A 121 5.88 -27.18 41.86
N THR A 122 6.45 -28.34 41.51
CA THR A 122 6.12 -29.05 40.28
C THR A 122 4.64 -29.44 40.23
N GLU A 123 4.09 -30.02 41.30
CA GLU A 123 2.66 -30.36 41.38
C GLU A 123 1.76 -29.14 41.17
N LYS A 124 2.09 -28.01 41.79
CA LYS A 124 1.33 -26.75 41.61
C LYS A 124 1.39 -26.24 40.18
N ILE A 125 2.57 -26.25 39.55
CA ILE A 125 2.72 -25.80 38.16
C ILE A 125 1.98 -26.75 37.20
N LEU A 126 2.12 -28.06 37.37
CA LEU A 126 1.43 -29.03 36.53
C LEU A 126 -0.10 -28.97 36.65
N SER A 127 -0.63 -28.50 37.79
CA SER A 127 -2.08 -28.32 37.96
C SER A 127 -2.70 -27.22 37.10
N ILE A 128 -1.89 -26.27 36.60
CA ILE A 128 -2.36 -25.15 35.77
C ILE A 128 -1.92 -25.26 34.31
N LEU A 129 -0.96 -26.14 34.00
CA LEU A 129 -0.46 -26.32 32.65
C LEU A 129 -1.30 -27.34 31.88
N PRO A 130 -1.64 -27.07 30.61
CA PRO A 130 -2.19 -28.10 29.74
C PRO A 130 -1.13 -29.16 29.43
N LYS A 131 -1.60 -30.35 29.05
CA LYS A 131 -0.73 -31.38 28.46
C LYS A 131 -0.03 -30.85 27.22
N GLN A 132 1.19 -31.33 26.99
CA GLN A 132 1.99 -30.89 25.85
C GLN A 132 1.31 -31.20 24.51
N GLU A 133 0.78 -32.41 24.34
CA GLU A 133 0.03 -32.82 23.14
C GLU A 133 -1.17 -31.91 22.86
N GLU A 134 -1.95 -31.57 23.89
CA GLU A 134 -3.10 -30.66 23.74
C GLU A 134 -2.67 -29.27 23.27
N THR A 135 -1.52 -28.80 23.73
CA THR A 135 -0.97 -27.50 23.33
C THR A 135 -0.54 -27.54 21.87
N ILE A 136 0.15 -28.60 21.45
CA ILE A 136 0.55 -28.83 20.05
C ILE A 136 -0.68 -28.81 19.14
N GLN A 137 -1.74 -29.55 19.50
CA GLN A 137 -2.98 -29.60 18.71
C GLN A 137 -3.67 -28.23 18.63
N LYS A 138 -3.77 -27.50 19.75
CA LYS A 138 -4.40 -26.17 19.77
C LYS A 138 -3.62 -25.14 18.93
N VAL A 139 -2.30 -25.16 18.98
CA VAL A 139 -1.45 -24.27 18.18
C VAL A 139 -1.57 -24.63 16.69
N ASP A 140 -1.58 -25.92 16.33
CA ASP A 140 -1.77 -26.36 14.93
C ASP A 140 -3.12 -25.86 14.37
N GLU A 141 -4.21 -26.07 15.11
CA GLU A 141 -5.53 -25.58 14.71
C GLU A 141 -5.55 -24.06 14.54
N LEU A 142 -4.86 -23.33 15.42
CA LEU A 142 -4.75 -21.88 15.34
C LEU A 142 -4.00 -21.46 14.08
N CYS A 143 -2.85 -22.09 13.79
CA CYS A 143 -2.08 -21.86 12.57
C CYS A 143 -2.94 -22.08 11.32
N SER A 144 -3.62 -23.23 11.19
CA SER A 144 -4.45 -23.52 10.02
C SER A 144 -5.58 -22.50 9.82
N VAL A 145 -6.19 -22.05 10.92
CA VAL A 145 -7.24 -21.03 10.88
C VAL A 145 -6.70 -19.68 10.42
N ILE A 146 -5.56 -19.24 10.96
CA ILE A 146 -4.93 -17.98 10.56
C ILE A 146 -4.51 -18.03 9.10
N PHE A 147 -3.89 -19.13 8.67
CA PHE A 147 -3.46 -19.33 7.29
C PHE A 147 -4.65 -19.25 6.32
N ALA A 148 -5.74 -19.97 6.60
CA ALA A 148 -6.94 -19.92 5.77
C ALA A 148 -7.57 -18.52 5.72
N ALA A 149 -7.62 -17.80 6.85
CA ALA A 149 -8.15 -16.45 6.91
C ALA A 149 -7.25 -15.44 6.16
N ALA A 150 -5.93 -15.50 6.35
CA ALA A 150 -4.96 -14.63 5.67
C ALA A 150 -5.01 -14.86 4.16
N PHE A 151 -5.03 -16.12 3.72
CA PHE A 151 -5.11 -16.46 2.31
C PHE A 151 -6.46 -16.03 1.68
N CYS A 152 -7.57 -16.15 2.42
CA CYS A 152 -8.87 -15.63 2.00
C CYS A 152 -8.83 -14.11 1.77
N LEU A 153 -8.26 -13.35 2.72
CA LEU A 153 -8.10 -11.90 2.58
C LEU A 153 -7.16 -11.53 1.43
N LEU A 154 -6.05 -12.26 1.27
CA LEU A 154 -5.15 -12.09 0.13
C LEU A 154 -5.90 -12.24 -1.20
N LEU A 155 -6.72 -13.29 -1.36
CA LEU A 155 -7.52 -13.49 -2.57
C LEU A 155 -8.55 -12.38 -2.79
N ILE A 156 -9.23 -11.92 -1.73
CA ILE A 156 -10.18 -10.80 -1.81
C ILE A 156 -9.46 -9.53 -2.26
N TYR A 157 -8.33 -9.19 -1.65
CA TYR A 157 -7.57 -7.99 -1.98
C TYR A 157 -6.96 -8.05 -3.38
N ALA A 158 -6.41 -9.20 -3.78
CA ALA A 158 -5.87 -9.41 -5.12
C ALA A 158 -6.96 -9.25 -6.17
N TYR A 159 -8.13 -9.87 -5.96
CA TYR A 159 -9.27 -9.74 -6.88
C TYR A 159 -9.75 -8.28 -6.97
N LEU A 160 -9.95 -7.62 -5.83
CA LEU A 160 -10.38 -6.22 -5.79
C LEU A 160 -9.38 -5.31 -6.50
N ALA A 161 -8.08 -5.49 -6.26
CA ALA A 161 -7.03 -4.69 -6.90
C ALA A 161 -7.03 -4.86 -8.42
N ILE A 162 -7.15 -6.09 -8.92
CA ILE A 162 -7.21 -6.37 -10.36
C ILE A 162 -8.47 -5.76 -10.98
N THR A 163 -9.65 -6.00 -10.39
CA THR A 163 -10.92 -5.49 -10.91
C THR A 163 -10.97 -3.97 -10.90
N LEU A 164 -10.50 -3.32 -9.84
CA LEU A 164 -10.41 -1.86 -9.78
C LEU A 164 -9.41 -1.31 -10.81
N SER A 165 -8.27 -1.98 -11.01
CA SER A 165 -7.28 -1.55 -12.01
C SER A 165 -7.86 -1.63 -13.44
N ILE A 166 -8.55 -2.72 -13.77
CA ILE A 166 -9.25 -2.89 -15.06
C ILE A 166 -10.33 -1.82 -15.22
N TYR A 167 -11.11 -1.57 -14.16
CA TYR A 167 -12.15 -0.54 -14.18
C TYR A 167 -11.56 0.85 -14.39
N LEU A 168 -10.50 1.23 -13.66
CA LEU A 168 -9.84 2.53 -13.80
C LEU A 168 -9.23 2.72 -15.19
N PHE A 169 -8.63 1.66 -15.74
CA PHE A 169 -8.13 1.67 -17.11
C PHE A 169 -9.26 1.89 -18.12
N ALA A 170 -10.34 1.12 -18.03
CA ALA A 170 -11.51 1.26 -18.90
C ALA A 170 -12.17 2.64 -18.74
N PHE A 171 -12.27 3.15 -17.51
CA PHE A 171 -12.80 4.48 -17.22
C PHE A 171 -11.98 5.56 -17.93
N ASN A 172 -10.64 5.51 -17.81
CA ASN A 172 -9.77 6.49 -18.45
C ASN A 172 -9.92 6.48 -19.98
N VAL A 173 -9.89 5.29 -20.60
CA VAL A 173 -10.02 5.15 -22.07
C VAL A 173 -11.40 5.59 -22.55
N LEU A 174 -12.48 5.23 -21.85
CA LEU A 174 -13.85 5.51 -22.29
C LEU A 174 -14.32 6.92 -21.92
N SER A 175 -13.66 7.60 -20.97
CA SER A 175 -14.10 8.92 -20.50
C SER A 175 -14.06 10.03 -21.54
N GLU A 176 -13.34 9.83 -22.65
CA GLU A 176 -13.33 10.74 -23.79
C GLU A 176 -14.53 10.53 -24.73
N TYR A 177 -15.11 9.32 -24.74
CA TYR A 177 -16.18 8.93 -25.65
C TYR A 177 -17.56 8.88 -24.97
N ILE A 178 -17.60 8.61 -23.67
CA ILE A 178 -18.81 8.36 -22.90
C ILE A 178 -18.90 9.35 -21.72
N PRO A 179 -20.07 9.95 -21.45
CA PRO A 179 -20.28 10.79 -20.27
C PRO A 179 -19.86 10.09 -18.98
N LYS A 180 -19.14 10.80 -18.11
CA LYS A 180 -18.56 10.25 -16.88
C LYS A 180 -19.63 9.71 -15.93
N GLU A 181 -20.82 10.32 -15.94
CA GLU A 181 -21.97 9.92 -15.16
C GLU A 181 -22.40 8.49 -15.50
N LEU A 182 -22.39 8.13 -16.79
CA LEU A 182 -22.75 6.79 -17.25
C LEU A 182 -21.68 5.77 -16.85
N LEU A 183 -20.40 6.15 -16.93
CA LEU A 183 -19.27 5.29 -16.53
C LEU A 183 -19.25 5.00 -15.02
N LEU A 184 -19.87 5.85 -14.20
CA LEU A 184 -19.98 5.67 -12.75
C LEU A 184 -21.17 4.79 -12.32
N ILE A 185 -22.15 4.53 -13.21
CA ILE A 185 -23.32 3.70 -12.90
C ILE A 185 -22.94 2.31 -12.36
N PRO A 186 -21.98 1.57 -12.95
CA PRO A 186 -21.60 0.26 -12.44
C PRO A 186 -21.10 0.29 -10.98
N ILE A 187 -20.28 1.28 -10.62
CA ILE A 187 -19.82 1.46 -9.23
C ILE A 187 -21.01 1.76 -8.32
N GLY A 188 -21.89 2.67 -8.73
CA GLY A 188 -23.10 3.01 -7.96
C GLY A 188 -24.01 1.80 -7.74
N ALA A 189 -24.17 0.95 -8.76
CA ALA A 189 -24.95 -0.27 -8.67
C ALA A 189 -24.32 -1.31 -7.73
N ILE A 190 -23.00 -1.49 -7.78
CA ILE A 190 -22.27 -2.38 -6.86
C ILE A 190 -22.37 -1.86 -5.41
N ALA A 191 -22.18 -0.56 -5.20
CA ALA A 191 -22.30 0.06 -3.89
C ALA A 191 -23.72 -0.09 -3.32
N LEU A 192 -24.76 0.13 -4.14
CA LEU A 192 -26.15 -0.07 -3.74
C LEU A 192 -26.42 -1.54 -3.40
N LEU A 193 -25.93 -2.49 -4.21
CA LEU A 193 -26.06 -3.92 -3.96
C LEU A 193 -25.40 -4.31 -2.64
N PHE A 194 -24.23 -3.74 -2.32
CA PHE A 194 -23.53 -3.95 -1.06
C PHE A 194 -24.32 -3.41 0.14
N ILE A 195 -24.92 -2.22 0.02
CA ILE A 195 -25.79 -1.66 1.06
C ILE A 195 -27.01 -2.57 1.28
N ILE A 196 -27.68 -2.98 0.21
CA ILE A 196 -28.83 -3.88 0.28
C ILE A 196 -28.44 -5.21 0.93
N GLN A 197 -27.31 -5.79 0.54
CA GLN A 197 -26.79 -7.02 1.13
C GLN A 197 -26.51 -6.85 2.62
N THR A 198 -25.93 -5.73 3.04
CA THR A 198 -25.64 -5.44 4.45
C THR A 198 -26.92 -5.30 5.27
N VAL A 199 -27.88 -4.51 4.79
CA VAL A 199 -29.18 -4.31 5.46
C VAL A 199 -29.92 -5.65 5.57
N MET A 200 -29.99 -6.42 4.48
CA MET A 200 -30.64 -7.73 4.49
C MET A 200 -29.93 -8.74 5.40
N GLY A 201 -28.59 -8.67 5.47
CA GLY A 201 -27.80 -9.47 6.40
C GLY A 201 -28.14 -9.15 7.86
N ILE A 202 -28.28 -7.87 8.21
CA ILE A 202 -28.68 -7.46 9.57
C ILE A 202 -30.10 -7.93 9.86
N VAL A 203 -31.06 -7.62 8.98
CA VAL A 203 -32.47 -7.97 9.14
C VAL A 203 -32.65 -9.48 9.26
N GLY A 204 -32.01 -10.26 8.39
CA GLY A 204 -32.07 -11.72 8.40
C GLY A 204 -31.46 -12.36 9.66
N ASN A 205 -30.53 -11.68 10.34
CA ASN A 205 -29.94 -12.16 11.58
C ASN A 205 -30.67 -11.70 12.86
N LEU A 206 -31.68 -10.83 12.76
CA LEU A 206 -32.54 -10.47 13.90
C LEU A 206 -33.31 -11.70 14.39
N LYS A 207 -33.46 -11.84 15.72
CA LYS A 207 -34.14 -12.99 16.35
C LYS A 207 -35.53 -13.29 15.77
N ILE A 208 -36.26 -12.24 15.34
CA ILE A 208 -37.63 -12.33 14.81
C ILE A 208 -37.65 -12.95 13.40
N PHE A 209 -36.67 -12.63 12.54
CA PHE A 209 -36.65 -13.05 11.13
C PHE A 209 -35.71 -14.22 10.84
N LYS A 210 -34.97 -14.68 11.85
CA LYS A 210 -33.96 -15.72 11.71
C LYS A 210 -34.50 -17.03 11.13
N GLU A 211 -35.71 -17.42 11.54
CA GLU A 211 -36.38 -18.65 11.06
C GLU A 211 -37.45 -18.35 9.99
N ASN A 212 -37.56 -17.09 9.54
CA ASN A 212 -38.54 -16.71 8.52
C ASN A 212 -38.04 -17.11 7.12
N VAL A 213 -38.67 -18.11 6.51
CA VAL A 213 -38.29 -18.69 5.21
C VAL A 213 -38.20 -17.64 4.10
N ILE A 214 -39.12 -16.67 4.05
CA ILE A 214 -39.16 -15.66 2.99
C ILE A 214 -37.94 -14.75 3.11
N VAL A 215 -37.69 -14.20 4.31
CA VAL A 215 -36.55 -13.29 4.55
C VAL A 215 -35.23 -14.00 4.29
N GLN A 216 -35.05 -15.23 4.77
CA GLN A 216 -33.83 -16.01 4.56
C GLN A 216 -33.62 -16.36 3.08
N THR A 217 -34.68 -16.66 2.33
CA THR A 217 -34.60 -16.94 0.89
C THR A 217 -34.14 -15.72 0.10
N TRP A 218 -34.68 -14.54 0.41
CA TRP A 218 -34.25 -13.29 -0.21
C TRP A 218 -32.83 -12.91 0.18
N MET A 219 -32.46 -13.05 1.45
CA MET A 219 -31.09 -12.85 1.92
C MET A 219 -30.11 -13.74 1.15
N TYR A 220 -30.41 -15.04 1.00
CA TYR A 220 -29.59 -15.96 0.21
C TYR A 220 -29.42 -15.49 -1.24
N ARG A 221 -30.51 -15.12 -1.91
CA ARG A 221 -30.47 -14.65 -3.31
C ARG A 221 -29.60 -13.40 -3.46
N ILE A 222 -29.78 -12.43 -2.56
CA ILE A 222 -29.04 -11.16 -2.55
C ILE A 222 -27.56 -11.41 -2.26
N VAL A 223 -27.23 -12.20 -1.23
CA VAL A 223 -25.84 -12.54 -0.88
C VAL A 223 -25.17 -13.29 -2.02
N ARG A 224 -25.87 -14.22 -2.69
CA ARG A 224 -25.32 -14.96 -3.84
C ARG A 224 -24.98 -14.04 -5.00
N VAL A 225 -25.91 -13.16 -5.40
CA VAL A 225 -25.71 -12.21 -6.49
C VAL A 225 -24.66 -11.16 -6.13
N GLY A 226 -24.73 -10.61 -4.91
CA GLY A 226 -23.75 -9.66 -4.37
C GLY A 226 -22.34 -10.25 -4.34
N SER A 227 -22.19 -11.47 -3.83
CA SER A 227 -20.88 -12.16 -3.80
C SER A 227 -20.35 -12.45 -5.20
N MET A 228 -21.22 -12.79 -6.16
CA MET A 228 -20.83 -12.98 -7.55
C MET A 228 -20.36 -11.67 -8.20
N ALA A 229 -21.03 -10.55 -7.90
CA ALA A 229 -20.63 -9.23 -8.41
C ALA A 229 -19.32 -8.73 -7.77
N MET A 230 -19.15 -8.92 -6.46
CA MET A 230 -17.99 -8.40 -5.71
C MET A 230 -16.73 -9.26 -5.87
N TYR A 231 -16.88 -10.58 -6.02
CA TYR A 231 -15.75 -11.51 -6.01
C TYR A 231 -15.61 -12.30 -7.33
N GLY A 232 -16.48 -12.06 -8.30
CA GLY A 232 -16.45 -12.69 -9.62
C GLY A 232 -16.37 -14.22 -9.53
N PRO A 233 -15.39 -14.87 -10.19
CA PRO A 233 -15.27 -16.33 -10.20
C PRO A 233 -14.92 -16.93 -8.83
N LEU A 234 -14.37 -16.14 -7.90
CA LEU A 234 -13.93 -16.62 -6.59
C LEU A 234 -15.08 -16.73 -5.56
N TYR A 235 -16.29 -16.25 -5.89
CA TYR A 235 -17.38 -16.14 -4.93
C TYR A 235 -17.72 -17.44 -4.20
N LYS A 236 -17.67 -18.61 -4.87
CA LYS A 236 -17.97 -19.90 -4.25
C LYS A 236 -16.93 -20.28 -3.20
N ILE A 237 -15.65 -20.09 -3.52
CA ILE A 237 -14.52 -20.40 -2.62
C ILE A 237 -14.61 -19.50 -1.38
N LEU A 238 -14.84 -18.20 -1.58
CA LEU A 238 -14.93 -17.24 -0.47
C LEU A 238 -16.17 -17.47 0.40
N LEU A 239 -17.32 -17.80 -0.21
CA LEU A 239 -18.52 -18.18 0.53
C LEU A 239 -18.31 -19.46 1.34
N GLN A 240 -17.62 -20.47 0.77
CA GLN A 240 -17.29 -21.71 1.50
C GLN A 240 -16.43 -21.42 2.74
N ILE A 241 -15.39 -20.59 2.59
CA ILE A 241 -14.53 -20.18 3.72
C ILE A 241 -15.33 -19.42 4.77
N THR A 242 -16.10 -18.41 4.33
CA THR A 242 -16.91 -17.56 5.23
C THR A 242 -17.96 -18.37 5.99
N MET A 243 -18.64 -19.31 5.32
CA MET A 243 -19.65 -20.17 5.96
C MET A 243 -19.02 -21.18 6.92
N THR A 244 -17.82 -21.71 6.60
CA THR A 244 -17.06 -22.56 7.52
C THR A 244 -16.70 -21.82 8.81
N PHE A 245 -16.24 -20.57 8.70
CA PHE A 245 -15.98 -19.72 9.86
C PHE A 245 -17.25 -19.36 10.63
N GLY A 246 -18.28 -18.88 9.94
CA GLY A 246 -19.54 -18.42 10.56
C GLY A 246 -20.27 -19.53 11.32
N SER A 247 -20.29 -20.76 10.78
CA SER A 247 -20.93 -21.91 11.42
C SER A 247 -20.19 -22.42 12.67
N ASN A 248 -18.87 -22.23 12.73
CA ASN A 248 -18.04 -22.65 13.88
C ASN A 248 -17.77 -21.54 14.90
N PHE A 249 -18.18 -20.30 14.60
CA PHE A 249 -17.90 -19.10 15.39
C PHE A 249 -18.30 -19.20 16.87
N LYS A 250 -19.46 -19.80 17.19
CA LYS A 250 -19.94 -19.92 18.59
C LYS A 250 -19.14 -20.91 19.44
N LYS A 251 -18.50 -21.89 18.82
CA LYS A 251 -17.71 -22.92 19.53
C LYS A 251 -16.30 -22.42 19.85
N LYS A 252 -15.76 -21.46 19.09
CA LYS A 252 -14.38 -20.97 19.23
C LYS A 252 -14.34 -19.47 19.52
N LYS A 253 -14.88 -19.03 20.66
CA LYS A 253 -14.83 -17.61 21.13
C LYS A 253 -13.44 -16.95 21.07
N PRO A 254 -12.30 -17.65 21.33
CA PRO A 254 -10.96 -17.07 21.19
C PRO A 254 -10.64 -16.55 19.78
N LEU A 255 -11.32 -17.05 18.75
CA LEU A 255 -11.14 -16.63 17.36
C LEU A 255 -11.48 -15.15 17.13
N ILE A 256 -12.42 -14.60 17.90
CA ILE A 256 -12.79 -13.17 17.84
C ILE A 256 -11.64 -12.32 18.39
N GLY A 257 -11.07 -12.73 19.53
CA GLY A 257 -9.92 -12.06 20.12
C GLY A 257 -8.73 -12.04 19.15
N LEU A 258 -8.51 -13.15 18.44
CA LEU A 258 -7.48 -13.26 17.41
C LEU A 258 -7.74 -12.31 16.22
N LEU A 259 -8.97 -12.23 15.72
CA LEU A 259 -9.33 -11.28 14.66
C LEU A 259 -9.12 -9.82 15.08
N LEU A 260 -9.54 -9.46 16.30
CA LEU A 260 -9.33 -8.12 16.85
C LEU A 260 -7.83 -7.81 17.04
N LEU A 261 -7.04 -8.81 17.45
CA LEU A 261 -5.59 -8.70 17.55
C LEU A 261 -4.97 -8.38 16.18
N PHE A 262 -5.39 -9.07 15.10
CA PHE A 262 -4.88 -8.79 13.75
C PHE A 262 -5.25 -7.40 13.25
N LEU A 263 -6.48 -6.94 13.52
CA LEU A 263 -6.89 -5.58 13.20
C LEU A 263 -6.09 -4.55 13.98
N PHE A 264 -5.83 -4.78 15.26
CA PHE A 264 -5.03 -3.90 16.10
C PHE A 264 -3.57 -3.83 15.63
N CYS A 265 -2.91 -4.99 15.46
CA CYS A 265 -1.54 -5.05 14.93
C CYS A 265 -1.44 -4.40 13.55
N GLY A 266 -2.39 -4.70 12.65
CA GLY A 266 -2.45 -4.11 11.33
C GLY A 266 -2.64 -2.58 11.36
N MET A 267 -3.44 -2.06 12.29
CA MET A 267 -3.60 -0.62 12.49
C MET A 267 -2.30 0.03 12.97
N VAL A 268 -1.61 -0.59 13.94
CA VAL A 268 -0.31 -0.08 14.43
C VAL A 268 0.73 -0.06 13.31
N VAL A 269 0.85 -1.17 12.56
CA VAL A 269 1.76 -1.25 11.40
C VAL A 269 1.40 -0.21 10.34
N SER A 270 0.12 -0.01 10.06
CA SER A 270 -0.35 0.98 9.09
C SER A 270 0.02 2.41 9.51
N VAL A 271 -0.10 2.75 10.79
CA VAL A 271 0.34 4.06 11.30
C VAL A 271 1.85 4.24 11.17
N VAL A 272 2.64 3.22 11.54
CA VAL A 272 4.11 3.29 11.45
C VAL A 272 4.59 3.41 10.01
N MET A 273 4.07 2.59 9.11
CA MET A 273 4.42 2.64 7.68
C MET A 273 3.85 3.88 7.01
N GLY A 274 2.70 4.36 7.48
CA GLY A 274 2.08 5.57 6.99
C GLY A 274 2.85 6.83 7.35
N ALA A 275 3.46 6.88 8.53
CA ALA A 275 4.33 7.98 8.92
C ALA A 275 5.63 8.05 8.10
N LYS A 276 6.01 6.95 7.42
CA LYS A 276 7.16 6.90 6.52
C LYS A 276 6.82 7.25 5.07
N SER A 277 5.54 7.40 4.74
CA SER A 277 5.10 7.66 3.36
C SER A 277 4.65 9.10 3.16
N ASP A 278 4.76 9.56 1.92
CA ASP A 278 4.31 10.90 1.52
C ASP A 278 2.80 11.00 1.29
N MET A 279 2.01 10.01 1.73
CA MET A 279 0.57 10.00 1.45
C MET A 279 -0.17 11.17 2.11
N VAL A 280 0.40 11.76 3.16
CA VAL A 280 -0.17 12.95 3.81
C VAL A 280 -0.25 14.14 2.82
N HIS A 281 0.68 14.21 1.86
CA HIS A 281 0.67 15.21 0.79
C HIS A 281 -0.65 15.20 -0.01
N LEU A 282 -1.29 14.03 -0.14
CA LEU A 282 -2.57 13.86 -0.85
C LEU A 282 -3.78 14.43 -0.07
N VAL A 283 -3.63 14.79 1.20
CA VAL A 283 -4.71 15.44 1.98
C VAL A 283 -4.34 16.87 2.31
N ARG A 284 -3.08 17.07 2.65
CA ARG A 284 -2.55 18.34 3.08
C ARG A 284 -1.22 18.53 2.36
N PRO A 285 -1.21 19.30 1.24
CA PRO A 285 0.03 19.67 0.59
C PRO A 285 0.98 20.30 1.61
N ASP A 286 2.24 19.90 1.55
CA ASP A 286 3.24 20.37 2.50
C ASP A 286 3.35 21.89 2.44
N ARG A 287 3.25 22.51 3.61
CA ARG A 287 3.49 23.95 3.76
C ARG A 287 4.90 24.10 4.25
N PHE A 288 5.79 24.50 3.36
CA PHE A 288 7.15 24.82 3.71
C PHE A 288 7.21 26.27 4.20
N TYR A 289 7.52 26.43 5.49
CA TYR A 289 7.65 27.76 6.08
C TYR A 289 9.01 28.36 5.77
N LYS A 290 9.05 29.69 5.60
CA LYS A 290 10.26 30.45 5.23
C LYS A 290 11.38 30.39 6.28
N ASP A 291 11.03 30.05 7.51
CA ASP A 291 11.90 30.06 8.68
C ASP A 291 12.37 28.65 9.10
N THR A 292 11.97 27.61 8.36
CA THR A 292 12.30 26.22 8.67
C THR A 292 13.20 25.64 7.57
N VAL A 293 14.26 24.95 7.98
CA VAL A 293 15.14 24.18 7.09
C VAL A 293 14.55 22.79 6.91
N TYR A 294 14.39 22.37 5.65
CA TYR A 294 13.84 21.07 5.29
C TYR A 294 14.89 20.28 4.52
N LYS A 295 15.16 19.05 4.93
CA LYS A 295 16.15 18.17 4.29
C LYS A 295 15.81 17.90 2.82
N GLU A 296 14.52 17.95 2.48
CA GLU A 296 13.94 17.71 1.16
C GLU A 296 14.39 18.74 0.11
N TYR A 297 14.99 19.86 0.53
CA TYR A 297 15.54 20.86 -0.36
C TYR A 297 16.99 20.64 -0.77
N TYR A 298 17.73 19.78 -0.06
CA TYR A 298 19.17 19.68 -0.22
C TYR A 298 19.57 18.28 -0.63
N ARG A 299 20.18 18.17 -1.81
CA ARG A 299 20.56 16.88 -2.40
C ARG A 299 21.49 16.07 -1.50
N ASN A 300 22.43 16.72 -0.82
CA ASN A 300 23.34 16.08 0.13
C ASN A 300 22.65 15.51 1.39
N GLN A 301 21.39 15.88 1.65
CA GLN A 301 20.62 15.43 2.83
C GLN A 301 19.40 14.56 2.46
N ASN A 302 19.09 14.42 1.17
CA ASN A 302 17.84 13.85 0.66
C ASN A 302 18.00 12.49 -0.06
N GLY A 303 19.11 11.77 0.15
CA GLY A 303 19.50 10.59 -0.64
C GLY A 303 18.55 9.38 -0.58
N ASP A 304 17.59 9.34 0.35
CA ASP A 304 16.61 8.25 0.48
C ASP A 304 15.28 8.54 -0.25
N SER A 305 15.12 9.73 -0.83
CA SER A 305 13.85 10.15 -1.42
C SER A 305 13.65 9.55 -2.81
N GLY A 306 12.63 8.69 -2.94
CA GLY A 306 12.24 8.10 -4.23
C GLY A 306 11.46 9.05 -5.15
N PHE A 307 11.02 10.20 -4.65
CA PHE A 307 10.23 11.20 -5.37
C PHE A 307 10.44 12.59 -4.75
N LEU A 308 10.63 13.63 -5.57
CA LEU A 308 10.82 15.00 -5.09
C LEU A 308 9.47 15.75 -5.08
N LEU A 309 9.03 16.17 -3.89
CA LEU A 309 7.87 17.05 -3.69
C LEU A 309 8.22 18.54 -3.80
N THR A 310 9.51 18.84 -3.80
CA THR A 310 10.11 20.16 -3.65
C THR A 310 11.17 20.41 -4.73
N PRO A 311 11.46 21.67 -5.05
CA PRO A 311 12.70 22.01 -5.73
C PRO A 311 13.90 21.65 -4.85
N GLU A 312 15.01 21.34 -5.49
CA GLU A 312 16.22 20.86 -4.83
C GLU A 312 17.44 21.68 -5.29
N ILE A 313 18.33 21.96 -4.34
CA ILE A 313 19.66 22.53 -4.56
C ILE A 313 20.73 21.58 -4.03
N ASP A 314 21.99 21.77 -4.42
CA ASP A 314 23.06 20.81 -4.09
C ASP A 314 23.33 20.69 -2.57
N SER A 315 23.33 21.81 -1.84
CA SER A 315 23.56 21.86 -0.38
C SER A 315 23.00 23.15 0.23
N ASP A 316 22.78 23.13 1.54
CA ASP A 316 22.50 24.28 2.39
C ASP A 316 23.67 25.25 2.53
N VAL A 317 24.90 24.81 2.23
CA VAL A 317 26.12 25.63 2.17
C VAL A 317 26.65 25.61 0.73
N ILE A 318 26.78 26.79 0.13
CA ILE A 318 27.19 26.96 -1.27
C ILE A 318 28.57 27.61 -1.30
N GLU A 319 29.55 26.90 -1.85
CA GLU A 319 30.92 27.37 -2.08
C GLU A 319 31.19 27.66 -3.56
N SER A 320 30.37 27.13 -4.46
CA SER A 320 30.53 27.28 -5.90
C SER A 320 30.05 28.63 -6.41
N LYS A 321 30.65 29.13 -7.50
CA LYS A 321 30.19 30.35 -8.20
C LYS A 321 28.80 30.20 -8.82
N VAL A 322 28.34 28.96 -8.98
CA VAL A 322 27.09 28.63 -9.62
C VAL A 322 26.27 27.77 -8.68
N LEU A 323 25.01 28.16 -8.48
CA LEU A 323 24.02 27.37 -7.77
C LEU A 323 23.13 26.66 -8.79
N LYS A 324 23.09 25.32 -8.73
CA LYS A 324 22.15 24.53 -9.53
C LYS A 324 20.83 24.39 -8.78
N LEU A 325 19.73 24.72 -9.44
CA LEU A 325 18.38 24.50 -8.95
C LEU A 325 17.67 23.49 -9.86
N PHE A 326 17.12 22.43 -9.28
CA PHE A 326 16.19 21.51 -9.93
C PHE A 326 14.76 21.79 -9.47
N ILE A 327 13.82 21.88 -10.41
CA ILE A 327 12.39 22.05 -10.15
C ILE A 327 11.66 20.85 -10.74
N PRO A 328 11.03 19.97 -9.92
CA PRO A 328 10.25 18.85 -10.43
C PRO A 328 9.03 19.38 -11.19
N ILE A 329 8.64 18.72 -12.28
CA ILE A 329 7.42 19.04 -13.03
C ILE A 329 6.53 17.80 -13.04
N TYR A 330 5.39 17.86 -12.36
CA TYR A 330 4.47 16.72 -12.27
C TYR A 330 3.72 16.45 -13.57
N GLY A 331 3.35 15.19 -13.81
CA GLY A 331 2.58 14.79 -14.98
C GLY A 331 1.23 15.51 -15.10
N ASN A 332 0.58 15.78 -13.97
CA ASN A 332 -0.68 16.54 -13.90
C ASN A 332 -0.53 18.00 -14.36
N GLU A 333 0.69 18.58 -14.34
CA GLU A 333 0.96 19.96 -14.75
C GLU A 333 0.80 20.15 -16.27
N ARG A 334 0.96 19.08 -17.06
CA ARG A 334 0.83 19.13 -18.53
C ARG A 334 -0.52 19.69 -18.99
N LYS A 335 -1.60 19.31 -18.31
CA LYS A 335 -2.96 19.80 -18.62
C LYS A 335 -3.12 21.30 -18.36
N TYR A 336 -2.31 21.87 -17.47
CA TYR A 336 -2.29 23.30 -17.22
C TYR A 336 -1.36 24.03 -18.20
N GLN A 337 -0.27 23.38 -18.64
CA GLN A 337 0.67 23.93 -19.63
C GLN A 337 -0.03 24.27 -20.95
N GLU A 338 -0.85 23.37 -21.49
CA GLU A 338 -1.60 23.60 -22.74
C GLU A 338 -2.52 24.83 -22.66
N LYS A 339 -3.12 25.08 -21.49
CA LYS A 339 -3.99 26.24 -21.27
C LYS A 339 -3.22 27.57 -21.18
N ILE A 340 -2.01 27.55 -20.63
CA ILE A 340 -1.20 28.75 -20.44
C ILE A 340 -0.47 29.13 -21.73
N CYS A 341 0.10 28.13 -22.40
CA CYS A 341 1.06 28.33 -23.47
C CYS A 341 0.46 28.09 -24.87
N GLY A 342 -0.78 27.59 -24.93
CA GLY A 342 -1.45 27.19 -26.17
C GLY A 342 -0.91 25.88 -26.75
N PRO A 343 -1.67 25.21 -27.62
CA PRO A 343 -1.13 24.11 -28.41
C PRO A 343 -0.02 24.64 -29.34
N PHE A 344 0.99 23.80 -29.61
CA PHE A 344 1.88 24.08 -30.74
C PHE A 344 1.18 23.71 -32.04
N GLU A 345 1.10 24.64 -32.97
CA GLU A 345 0.65 24.36 -34.34
C GLU A 345 1.90 24.06 -35.18
N GLU A 346 2.00 22.82 -35.69
CA GLU A 346 3.07 22.45 -36.62
C GLU A 346 2.92 23.22 -37.93
N ASP A 347 4.01 23.86 -38.38
CA ASP A 347 4.05 24.52 -39.68
C ASP A 347 4.36 23.46 -40.75
N GLU A 348 3.35 23.10 -41.55
CA GLU A 348 3.47 22.11 -42.62
C GLU A 348 4.53 22.49 -43.68
N ASN A 349 4.94 23.76 -43.74
CA ASN A 349 5.98 24.22 -44.68
C ASN A 349 7.41 24.03 -44.15
N ARG A 350 7.58 23.62 -42.90
CA ARG A 350 8.91 23.43 -42.28
C ARG A 350 9.29 21.96 -42.21
N ASN A 351 10.60 21.72 -42.18
CA ASN A 351 11.11 20.38 -41.96
C ASN A 351 10.75 19.89 -40.54
N GLN A 352 10.55 18.58 -40.38
CA GLN A 352 10.17 17.94 -39.11
C GLN A 352 11.20 18.21 -37.99
N ASP A 353 12.48 18.33 -38.32
CA ASP A 353 13.53 18.71 -37.37
C ASP A 353 13.39 20.16 -36.87
N GLU A 354 12.96 21.08 -37.74
CA GLU A 354 12.74 22.48 -37.37
C GLU A 354 11.49 22.61 -36.50
N ASN A 355 10.39 21.94 -36.86
CA ASN A 355 9.19 21.88 -36.03
C ASN A 355 9.51 21.28 -34.65
N THR A 356 10.28 20.20 -34.59
CA THR A 356 10.73 19.61 -33.32
C THR A 356 11.54 20.59 -32.46
N ARG A 357 12.40 21.41 -33.06
CA ARG A 357 13.17 22.44 -32.34
C ARG A 357 12.27 23.54 -31.80
N LEU A 358 11.32 24.03 -32.60
CA LEU A 358 10.37 25.07 -32.20
C LEU A 358 9.44 24.60 -31.08
N ILE A 359 8.92 23.37 -31.17
CA ILE A 359 8.15 22.73 -30.09
C ILE A 359 8.95 22.71 -28.79
N ARG A 360 10.21 22.27 -28.86
CA ARG A 360 11.07 22.20 -27.67
C ARG A 360 11.33 23.57 -27.06
N ALA A 361 11.54 24.59 -27.90
CA ALA A 361 11.73 25.97 -27.45
C ALA A 361 10.46 26.53 -26.80
N GLN A 362 9.29 26.37 -27.42
CA GLN A 362 8.01 26.81 -26.85
C GLN A 362 7.74 26.16 -25.48
N TYR A 363 8.05 24.87 -25.32
CA TYR A 363 7.94 24.22 -24.01
C TYR A 363 8.87 24.84 -22.96
N LEU A 364 10.10 25.23 -23.33
CA LEU A 364 11.03 25.91 -22.41
C LEU A 364 10.52 27.30 -22.02
N ASP A 365 10.03 28.07 -23.00
CA ASP A 365 9.39 29.37 -22.75
C ASP A 365 8.17 29.21 -21.83
N CYS A 366 7.39 28.14 -22.03
CA CYS A 366 6.25 27.80 -21.20
C CYS A 366 6.65 27.58 -19.73
N TYR A 367 7.71 26.78 -19.47
CA TYR A 367 8.23 26.61 -18.10
C TYR A 367 8.62 27.95 -17.45
N GLN A 368 9.14 28.90 -18.24
CA GLN A 368 9.54 30.22 -17.75
C GLN A 368 8.36 31.12 -17.36
N GLN A 369 7.17 30.88 -17.93
CA GLN A 369 5.96 31.67 -17.59
C GLN A 369 5.41 31.35 -16.20
N TYR A 370 5.37 30.07 -15.82
CA TYR A 370 4.74 29.63 -14.57
C TYR A 370 5.73 29.30 -13.45
N ASN A 371 7.00 29.00 -13.75
CA ASN A 371 8.04 28.84 -12.73
C ASN A 371 8.78 30.16 -12.52
N GLN A 372 8.54 30.82 -11.39
CA GLN A 372 9.16 32.10 -11.03
C GLN A 372 10.19 31.90 -9.92
N ILE A 373 11.40 32.40 -10.13
CA ILE A 373 12.51 32.30 -9.18
C ILE A 373 12.83 33.67 -8.61
N PHE A 374 13.04 33.72 -7.30
CA PHE A 374 13.43 34.91 -6.57
C PHE A 374 14.60 34.58 -5.65
N VAL A 375 15.56 35.50 -5.53
CA VAL A 375 16.62 35.45 -4.51
C VAL A 375 16.46 36.70 -3.66
N ASP A 376 16.31 36.54 -2.35
CA ASP A 376 16.11 37.63 -1.40
C ASP A 376 15.02 38.62 -1.85
N GLU A 377 13.90 38.06 -2.32
CA GLU A 377 12.72 38.77 -2.85
C GLU A 377 12.88 39.41 -4.24
N VAL A 378 14.09 39.47 -4.79
CA VAL A 378 14.35 39.97 -6.15
C VAL A 378 14.09 38.88 -7.17
N ARG A 379 13.28 39.16 -8.18
CA ARG A 379 12.99 38.21 -9.26
C ARG A 379 14.19 38.09 -10.19
N ILE A 380 14.68 36.87 -10.41
CA ILE A 380 15.76 36.58 -11.35
C ILE A 380 15.17 35.92 -12.59
N ARG A 381 15.60 36.37 -13.77
CA ARG A 381 15.30 35.68 -15.03
C ARG A 381 16.38 34.65 -15.28
N VAL A 382 15.96 33.40 -15.49
CA VAL A 382 16.86 32.27 -15.75
C VAL A 382 16.44 31.55 -17.01
N ASP A 383 17.40 30.85 -17.61
CA ASP A 383 17.13 29.93 -18.72
C ASP A 383 16.99 28.50 -18.18
N PHE A 384 15.86 27.88 -18.52
CA PHE A 384 15.56 26.51 -18.09
C PHE A 384 16.09 25.48 -19.08
N ILE A 385 16.55 24.35 -18.55
CA ILE A 385 16.95 23.16 -19.32
C ILE A 385 16.18 21.96 -18.78
N LYS A 386 15.66 21.12 -19.67
CA LYS A 386 14.98 19.87 -19.27
C LYS A 386 16.00 18.86 -18.76
N GLN A 387 15.70 18.23 -17.63
CA GLN A 387 16.51 17.14 -17.09
C GLN A 387 15.61 16.13 -16.37
N ASN A 388 15.90 14.85 -16.52
CA ASN A 388 15.42 13.84 -15.57
C ASN A 388 16.37 13.80 -14.39
N HIS A 389 15.82 13.86 -13.19
CA HIS A 389 16.60 13.82 -11.96
C HIS A 389 17.47 12.54 -11.93
N PRO A 390 18.78 12.63 -11.66
CA PRO A 390 19.68 11.48 -11.77
C PRO A 390 19.33 10.31 -10.84
N GLU A 391 18.78 10.60 -9.65
CA GLU A 391 18.52 9.59 -8.61
C GLU A 391 17.07 9.10 -8.66
N THR A 392 16.10 10.01 -8.78
CA THR A 392 14.67 9.66 -8.76
C THR A 392 14.10 9.35 -10.14
N GLY A 393 14.80 9.72 -11.21
CA GLY A 393 14.31 9.62 -12.59
C GLY A 393 13.16 10.59 -12.90
N GLN A 394 12.76 11.45 -11.96
CA GLN A 394 11.64 12.37 -12.11
C GLN A 394 11.95 13.45 -13.13
N PHE A 395 10.99 13.75 -14.00
CA PHE A 395 11.14 14.83 -14.98
C PHE A 395 11.08 16.20 -14.29
N GLY A 396 11.97 17.09 -14.67
CA GLY A 396 11.98 18.47 -14.19
C GLY A 396 12.71 19.42 -15.13
N VAL A 397 12.84 20.66 -14.65
CA VAL A 397 13.68 21.68 -15.27
C VAL A 397 14.78 22.10 -14.32
N ILE A 398 15.96 22.36 -14.86
CA ILE A 398 17.08 22.93 -14.13
C ILE A 398 17.37 24.34 -14.60
N CYS A 399 17.93 25.14 -13.72
CA CYS A 399 18.60 26.38 -14.06
C CYS A 399 19.85 26.56 -13.21
N TYR A 400 20.75 27.41 -13.69
CA TYR A 400 21.98 27.77 -13.02
C TYR A 400 21.94 29.24 -12.64
N LEU A 401 22.17 29.54 -11.36
CA LEU A 401 22.16 30.89 -10.81
C LEU A 401 23.60 31.32 -10.51
N ASP A 402 23.96 32.53 -10.94
CA ASP A 402 25.24 33.14 -10.61
C ASP A 402 25.21 33.65 -9.16
N THR A 403 26.04 33.04 -8.31
CA THR A 403 26.14 33.41 -6.89
C THR A 403 26.87 34.74 -6.68
N GLY A 404 27.61 35.23 -7.68
CA GLY A 404 28.30 36.53 -7.60
C GLY A 404 27.33 37.73 -7.50
N GLN A 405 26.06 37.52 -7.83
CA GLN A 405 25.00 38.54 -7.72
C GLN A 405 24.24 38.45 -6.38
N MET A 406 24.64 37.53 -5.49
CA MET A 406 23.97 37.26 -4.21
C MET A 406 24.79 37.81 -3.04
N ASN A 407 24.14 38.01 -1.90
CA ASN A 407 24.82 38.53 -0.71
C ASN A 407 25.67 37.42 -0.07
N ALA A 408 26.85 37.76 0.46
CA ALA A 408 27.59 36.82 1.29
C ALA A 408 26.78 36.49 2.56
N GLY A 409 26.76 35.22 2.95
CA GLY A 409 26.02 34.75 4.12
C GLY A 409 24.62 34.20 3.80
N LYS A 410 23.63 34.51 4.64
CA LYS A 410 22.28 33.93 4.55
C LYS A 410 21.49 34.54 3.39
N ASN A 411 21.02 33.68 2.49
CA ASN A 411 20.12 34.02 1.39
C ASN A 411 18.89 33.10 1.42
N VAL A 412 17.82 33.51 0.75
CA VAL A 412 16.62 32.68 0.55
C VAL A 412 16.25 32.60 -0.92
N LEU A 413 16.31 31.38 -1.46
CA LEU A 413 15.84 31.06 -2.81
C LEU A 413 14.35 30.71 -2.75
N ARG A 414 13.53 31.49 -3.45
CA ARG A 414 12.07 31.29 -3.52
C ARG A 414 11.67 30.81 -4.90
N VAL A 415 10.97 29.69 -4.95
CA VAL A 415 10.40 29.13 -6.19
C VAL A 415 8.89 29.20 -6.09
N LYS A 416 8.24 29.86 -7.05
CA LYS A 416 6.78 29.96 -7.13
C LYS A 416 6.28 29.34 -8.42
N LYS A 417 5.35 28.40 -8.31
CA LYS A 417 4.55 27.88 -9.42
C LYS A 417 3.21 28.59 -9.47
N LYS A 418 2.99 29.35 -10.54
CA LYS A 418 1.76 30.11 -10.74
C LYS A 418 1.02 29.62 -11.97
N PHE A 419 -0.13 28.99 -11.77
CA PHE A 419 -1.03 28.59 -12.85
C PHE A 419 -2.22 29.55 -12.85
N GLU A 420 -2.41 30.28 -13.97
CA GLU A 420 -3.41 31.36 -14.09
C GLU A 420 -3.27 32.45 -13.01
N LYS A 421 -4.32 32.69 -12.20
CA LYS A 421 -4.33 33.68 -11.10
C LYS A 421 -3.97 33.09 -9.74
N GLU A 422 -3.83 31.77 -9.62
CA GLU A 422 -3.57 31.09 -8.35
C GLU A 422 -2.11 30.66 -8.24
N VAL A 423 -1.49 30.93 -7.09
CA VAL A 423 -0.20 30.33 -6.72
C VAL A 423 -0.51 28.91 -6.26
N VAL A 424 -0.07 27.93 -7.02
CA VAL A 424 -0.34 26.51 -6.72
C VAL A 424 0.69 25.96 -5.75
N SER A 425 1.93 26.42 -5.84
CA SER A 425 2.99 26.00 -4.92
C SER A 425 4.03 27.11 -4.76
N GLU A 426 4.49 27.30 -3.52
CA GLU A 426 5.56 28.23 -3.18
C GLU A 426 6.51 27.54 -2.20
N TRP A 427 7.80 27.53 -2.54
CA TRP A 427 8.86 26.98 -1.71
C TRP A 427 9.88 28.08 -1.40
N SER A 428 10.44 28.03 -0.20
CA SER A 428 11.47 28.96 0.27
C SER A 428 12.62 28.17 0.85
N ILE A 429 13.74 28.18 0.14
CA ILE A 429 14.92 27.37 0.38
C ILE A 429 15.99 28.29 0.97
N PRO A 430 16.22 28.28 2.29
CA PRO A 430 17.32 29.02 2.87
C PRO A 430 18.66 28.35 2.49
N PHE A 431 19.69 29.15 2.22
CA PHE A 431 21.04 28.64 2.03
C PHE A 431 22.07 29.68 2.47
N TYR A 432 23.29 29.22 2.74
CA TYR A 432 24.41 30.06 3.13
C TYR A 432 25.44 30.11 2.01
N LEU A 433 25.73 31.30 1.51
CA LEU A 433 26.79 31.53 0.52
C LEU A 433 28.10 31.84 1.24
N VAL A 434 29.09 30.97 1.06
CA VAL A 434 30.43 31.20 1.60
C VAL A 434 31.11 32.25 0.73
N PRO A 435 31.51 33.42 1.27
CA PRO A 435 32.25 34.41 0.50
C PRO A 435 33.57 33.80 0.02
N GLU A 436 33.97 34.08 -1.22
CA GLU A 436 35.31 33.71 -1.69
C GLU A 436 36.33 34.21 -0.67
N ALA A 437 37.07 33.28 -0.05
CA ALA A 437 38.25 33.65 0.68
C ALA A 437 39.14 34.39 -0.30
N SER A 438 39.37 35.68 -0.05
CA SER A 438 40.40 36.43 -0.75
C SER A 438 41.69 35.64 -0.53
N VAL A 439 42.11 34.88 -1.54
CA VAL A 439 43.44 34.27 -1.59
C VAL A 439 44.38 35.46 -1.64
N SER A 440 44.77 35.91 -0.45
CA SER A 440 45.93 36.76 -0.28
C SER A 440 47.09 35.91 -0.72
N LEU A 441 47.48 36.09 -1.99
CA LEU A 441 48.82 35.77 -2.43
C LEU A 441 49.76 36.60 -1.55
N SER A 442 50.17 36.03 -0.42
CA SER A 442 51.41 36.45 0.24
C SER A 442 52.55 36.06 -0.70
N LYS A 443 52.79 36.93 -1.68
CA LYS A 443 54.14 37.10 -2.19
C LYS A 443 54.88 37.88 -1.11
N ASP A 444 55.65 37.15 -0.32
CA ASP A 444 56.95 37.57 0.20
C ASP A 444 57.82 36.32 0.38
#